data_AF-A0A4U1GQT3-F1
#
_entry.id   AF-A0A4U1GQT3-F1
#
_cell.length_a   1.000
_cell.length_b   1.000
_cell.length_c   1.000
_cell.angle_alpha   90.00
_cell.angle_beta   90.00
_cell.angle_gamma   90.00
#
_symmetry.space_group_name_H-M   'P 1'
#
loop_
_entity.id
_entity.type
_entity.pdbx_description
1 polymer ?
#
loop_
_entity_poly.entity_id
_entity_poly.type
_entity_poly.pdbx_seq_one_letter_code
_entity_poly.pdbx_strand_id
1 'polypeptide(L)'
;MNQEQLADRIKEAVNGAAYTGSLTAYAVQSIELSRSNYPVQNLIIFCQDMNLKFVMTDLATEDRFYPDSVLGVHKVLDLLMRRYQVDPKLVYRKTGIHYTPPKSFIPEDLERMKEEAEGRKYVIPLSIKTLLAVCEVIHCDLTFDPK
;
A
#
# COMPACT_ATOMS: atom_id res chain seq x y z
N MET A 1 -7.97 10.00 -2.99
CA MET A 1 -8.10 9.83 -1.53
C MET A 1 -6.88 10.44 -0.85
N ASN A 2 -7.06 11.22 0.22
CA ASN A 2 -5.98 11.90 0.94
C ASN A 2 -5.64 11.22 2.29
N GLN A 3 -4.71 11.79 3.07
CA GLN A 3 -4.27 11.24 4.36
C GLN A 3 -5.37 11.26 5.43
N GLU A 4 -6.18 12.31 5.48
CA GLU A 4 -7.27 12.44 6.46
C GLU A 4 -8.33 11.35 6.21
N GLN A 5 -8.71 11.16 4.94
CA GLN A 5 -9.64 10.11 4.53
C GLN A 5 -9.12 8.70 4.85
N LEU A 6 -7.80 8.47 4.71
CA LEU A 6 -7.19 7.21 5.10
C LEU A 6 -7.30 6.98 6.62
N ALA A 7 -6.99 8.01 7.42
CA ALA A 7 -7.06 7.93 8.88
C ALA A 7 -8.47 7.64 9.37
N ASP A 8 -9.47 8.32 8.80
CA ASP A 8 -10.87 8.15 9.17
C ASP A 8 -11.35 6.74 8.83
N ARG A 9 -11.00 6.20 7.66
CA ARG A 9 -11.32 4.81 7.29
C ARG A 9 -10.66 3.77 8.18
N ILE A 10 -9.41 4.01 8.60
CA ILE A 10 -8.74 3.14 9.56
C ILE A 10 -9.49 3.16 10.90
N LYS A 11 -9.87 4.33 11.40
CA LYS A 11 -10.62 4.49 12.65
C LYS A 11 -11.99 3.81 12.59
N GLU A 12 -12.71 3.98 11.48
CA GLU A 12 -14.00 3.32 11.23
C GLU A 12 -13.84 1.80 11.22
N ALA A 13 -12.82 1.28 10.52
CA ALA A 13 -12.59 -0.15 10.40
C ALA A 13 -12.17 -0.81 11.73
N VAL A 14 -11.35 -0.15 12.55
CA VAL A 14 -10.99 -0.68 13.88
C VAL A 14 -12.11 -0.54 14.90
N ASN A 15 -13.07 0.37 14.68
CA ASN A 15 -14.24 0.59 15.54
C ASN A 15 -13.89 0.68 17.05
N GLY A 16 -12.81 1.40 17.37
CA GLY A 16 -12.32 1.57 18.75
C GLY A 16 -11.60 0.36 19.36
N ALA A 17 -11.36 -0.71 18.60
CA ALA A 17 -10.53 -1.83 19.05
C ALA A 17 -9.08 -1.39 19.29
N ALA A 18 -8.53 -1.79 20.43
CA ALA A 18 -7.13 -1.52 20.75
C ALA A 18 -6.20 -2.40 19.91
N TYR A 19 -5.09 -1.82 19.44
CA TYR A 19 -4.05 -2.56 18.74
C TYR A 19 -3.32 -3.53 19.68
N THR A 20 -3.22 -4.80 19.29
CA THR A 20 -2.63 -5.88 20.10
C THR A 20 -1.44 -6.59 19.42
N GLY A 21 -0.97 -6.03 18.30
CA GLY A 21 0.05 -6.65 17.46
C GLY A 21 1.50 -6.26 17.78
N SER A 22 2.37 -6.51 16.80
CA SER A 22 3.83 -6.43 16.96
C SER A 22 4.47 -5.06 16.65
N LEU A 23 3.69 -4.11 16.11
CA LEU A 23 4.19 -2.78 15.77
C LEU A 23 4.45 -1.95 17.03
N THR A 24 5.44 -1.07 16.94
CA THR A 24 5.71 -0.10 18.02
C THR A 24 4.55 0.87 18.19
N ALA A 25 4.35 1.40 19.40
CA ALA A 25 3.30 2.39 19.66
C ALA A 25 3.40 3.61 18.71
N TYR A 26 4.62 4.01 18.36
CA TYR A 26 4.85 5.10 17.39
C TYR A 26 4.42 4.72 15.96
N ALA A 27 4.63 3.47 15.54
CA ALA A 27 4.17 2.99 14.25
C ALA A 27 2.64 2.94 14.17
N VAL A 28 1.99 2.46 15.23
CA VAL A 28 0.53 2.43 15.35
C VAL A 28 -0.05 3.83 15.29
N GLN A 29 0.44 4.74 16.13
CA GLN A 29 0.00 6.15 16.13
C GLN A 29 0.23 6.81 14.76
N SER A 30 1.31 6.48 14.07
CA SER A 30 1.58 7.01 12.74
C SER A 30 0.57 6.52 11.70
N ILE A 31 0.09 5.28 11.82
CA ILE A 31 -0.94 4.70 10.93
C ILE A 31 -2.31 5.31 11.24
N GLU A 32 -2.72 5.35 12.51
CA GLU A 32 -4.00 5.90 12.95
C GLU A 32 -4.15 7.40 12.64
N LEU A 33 -3.04 8.13 12.68
CA LEU A 33 -2.97 9.55 12.27
C LEU A 33 -2.62 9.73 10.79
N SER A 34 -2.45 8.64 10.02
CA SER A 34 -2.02 8.62 8.62
C SER A 34 -0.81 9.51 8.30
N ARG A 35 0.20 9.49 9.17
CA ARG A 35 1.48 10.16 8.94
C ARG A 35 2.15 9.58 7.70
N SER A 36 2.34 10.45 6.71
CA SER A 36 2.56 10.11 5.31
C SER A 36 3.83 9.30 5.02
N ASN A 37 4.89 9.47 5.81
CA ASN A 37 6.21 8.94 5.48
C ASN A 37 6.42 7.48 5.94
N TYR A 38 5.42 6.85 6.55
CA TYR A 38 5.55 5.49 7.06
C TYR A 38 5.50 4.43 5.95
N PRO A 39 6.19 3.29 6.11
CA PRO A 39 6.17 2.21 5.13
C PRO A 39 4.78 1.56 5.02
N VAL A 40 4.34 1.28 3.79
CA VAL A 40 3.14 0.48 3.50
C VAL A 40 3.21 -0.90 4.17
N GLN A 41 4.41 -1.45 4.36
CA GLN A 41 4.61 -2.68 5.13
C GLN A 41 3.96 -2.61 6.52
N ASN A 42 4.06 -1.47 7.21
CA ASN A 42 3.51 -1.33 8.55
C ASN A 42 1.99 -1.22 8.50
N LEU A 43 1.43 -0.57 7.46
CA LEU A 43 -0.01 -0.57 7.23
C LEU A 43 -0.55 -2.00 7.01
N ILE A 44 0.16 -2.81 6.23
CA ILE A 44 -0.20 -4.21 5.99
C ILE A 44 -0.15 -5.03 7.28
N ILE A 45 0.94 -4.92 8.06
CA ILE A 45 1.07 -5.60 9.36
C ILE A 45 -0.05 -5.16 10.30
N PHE A 46 -0.33 -3.86 10.36
CA PHE A 46 -1.42 -3.32 11.17
C PHE A 46 -2.76 -3.95 10.79
N CYS A 47 -3.08 -4.02 9.50
CA CYS A 47 -4.31 -4.67 9.04
C CYS A 47 -4.35 -6.15 9.44
N GLN A 48 -3.23 -6.87 9.30
CA GLN A 48 -3.15 -8.28 9.67
C GLN A 48 -3.40 -8.50 11.17
N ASP A 49 -2.74 -7.72 12.01
CA ASP A 49 -2.86 -7.79 13.47
C ASP A 49 -4.26 -7.39 13.97
N MET A 50 -4.91 -6.45 13.27
CA MET A 50 -6.29 -6.01 13.58
C MET A 50 -7.37 -6.87 12.91
N ASN A 51 -7.01 -7.99 12.28
CA ASN A 51 -7.92 -8.85 11.55
C ASN A 51 -8.74 -8.12 10.46
N LEU A 52 -8.07 -7.21 9.74
CA LEU A 52 -8.58 -6.44 8.61
C LEU A 52 -7.97 -6.93 7.28
N LYS A 53 -8.75 -6.86 6.20
CA LYS A 53 -8.29 -7.00 4.82
C LYS A 53 -7.97 -5.61 4.28
N PHE A 54 -6.74 -5.41 3.85
CA PHE A 54 -6.37 -4.22 3.10
C PHE A 54 -6.85 -4.38 1.65
N VAL A 55 -7.70 -3.46 1.19
CA VAL A 55 -8.34 -3.54 -0.12
C VAL A 55 -7.95 -2.34 -0.96
N MET A 56 -7.55 -2.61 -2.20
CA MET A 56 -7.37 -1.61 -3.25
C MET A 56 -8.50 -1.78 -4.26
N THR A 57 -9.33 -0.75 -4.44
CA THR A 57 -10.49 -0.80 -5.34
C THR A 57 -10.25 0.13 -6.53
N ASP A 58 -10.33 -0.40 -7.75
CA ASP A 58 -10.34 0.40 -8.97
C ASP A 58 -11.72 1.08 -9.10
N LEU A 59 -11.78 2.40 -8.97
CA LEU A 59 -13.06 3.13 -8.99
C LEU A 59 -13.68 3.19 -10.39
N ALA A 60 -12.93 2.91 -11.47
CA ALA A 60 -13.50 2.96 -12.81
C ALA A 60 -14.14 1.62 -13.22
N THR A 61 -13.65 0.49 -12.70
CA THR A 61 -14.16 -0.85 -13.02
C THR A 61 -14.82 -1.56 -11.84
N GLU A 62 -14.71 -1.01 -10.63
CA GLU A 62 -15.10 -1.62 -9.36
C GLU A 62 -14.33 -2.91 -8.99
N ASP A 63 -13.22 -3.20 -9.69
CA ASP A 63 -12.35 -4.34 -9.37
C ASP A 63 -11.73 -4.17 -7.99
N ARG A 64 -11.79 -5.21 -7.16
CA ARG A 64 -11.24 -5.24 -5.80
C ARG A 64 -10.02 -6.14 -5.73
N PHE A 65 -8.91 -5.60 -5.23
CA PHE A 65 -7.65 -6.32 -5.02
C PHE A 65 -7.33 -6.39 -3.53
N TYR A 66 -6.78 -7.50 -3.08
CA TYR A 66 -6.54 -7.79 -1.66
C TYR A 66 -5.05 -8.06 -1.40
N PRO A 67 -4.17 -7.05 -1.54
CA PRO A 67 -2.74 -7.25 -1.34
C PRO A 67 -2.41 -7.51 0.14
N ASP A 68 -1.68 -8.60 0.38
CA ASP A 68 -1.21 -9.05 1.70
C ASP A 68 0.27 -8.72 1.96
N SER A 69 0.93 -8.09 0.99
CA SER A 69 2.37 -7.83 0.97
C SER A 69 2.69 -6.58 0.15
N VAL A 70 3.83 -5.94 0.40
CA VAL A 70 4.26 -4.76 -0.36
C VAL A 70 4.46 -5.10 -1.84
N LEU A 71 4.90 -6.33 -2.15
CA LEU A 71 4.96 -6.81 -3.53
C LEU A 71 3.56 -6.91 -4.15
N GLY A 72 2.57 -7.43 -3.41
CA GLY A 72 1.17 -7.45 -3.83
C GLY A 72 0.66 -6.05 -4.17
N VAL A 73 0.96 -5.05 -3.32
CA VAL A 73 0.62 -3.64 -3.60
C VAL A 73 1.26 -3.16 -4.89
N HIS A 74 2.57 -3.41 -5.09
CA HIS A 74 3.24 -3.01 -6.33
C HIS A 74 2.66 -3.68 -7.59
N LYS A 75 2.24 -4.95 -7.50
CA LYS A 75 1.59 -5.66 -8.62
C LYS A 75 0.26 -5.01 -8.99
N VAL A 76 -0.55 -4.62 -8.00
CA VAL A 76 -1.83 -3.91 -8.24
C VAL A 76 -1.56 -2.55 -8.86
N LEU A 77 -0.58 -1.79 -8.34
CA LEU A 77 -0.20 -0.50 -8.90
C LEU A 77 0.27 -0.63 -10.36
N ASP A 78 1.14 -1.59 -10.68
CA ASP A 78 1.61 -1.82 -12.05
C ASP A 78 0.45 -2.21 -13.00
N LEU A 79 -0.43 -3.11 -12.57
CA LEU A 79 -1.62 -3.51 -13.34
C LEU A 79 -2.51 -2.29 -13.68
N LEU A 80 -2.84 -1.48 -12.68
CA LEU A 80 -3.70 -0.31 -12.87
C LEU A 80 -3.01 0.82 -13.64
N MET A 81 -1.72 1.06 -13.40
CA MET A 81 -0.94 2.02 -14.18
C MET A 81 -0.90 1.64 -15.66
N ARG A 82 -0.71 0.36 -16.01
CA ARG A 82 -0.77 -0.12 -17.40
C ARG A 82 -2.17 0.03 -17.99
N ARG A 83 -3.21 -0.35 -17.23
CA ARG A 83 -4.61 -0.22 -17.64
C ARG A 83 -4.96 1.23 -18.03
N TYR A 84 -4.50 2.20 -17.25
CA TYR A 84 -4.78 3.63 -17.47
C TYR A 84 -3.69 4.38 -18.24
N GLN A 85 -2.70 3.68 -18.78
CA GLN A 85 -1.57 4.27 -19.50
C GLN A 85 -0.86 5.38 -18.70
N VAL A 86 -0.78 5.19 -17.38
CA VAL A 86 -0.12 6.09 -16.44
C VAL A 86 1.34 5.69 -16.30
N ASP A 87 2.25 6.61 -16.62
CA ASP A 87 3.67 6.44 -16.35
C ASP A 87 4.10 7.11 -15.02
N PRO A 88 5.24 6.75 -14.42
CA PRO A 88 5.73 7.37 -13.19
C PRO A 88 5.98 8.89 -13.29
N LYS A 89 6.28 9.41 -14.50
CA LYS A 89 6.46 10.85 -14.70
C LYS A 89 5.12 11.58 -14.60
N LEU A 90 4.02 10.97 -15.04
CA LEU A 90 2.67 11.52 -14.90
C LEU A 90 2.27 11.60 -13.42
N VAL A 91 2.60 10.58 -12.63
CA VAL A 91 2.40 10.63 -11.16
C VAL A 91 3.12 11.83 -10.56
N TYR A 92 4.40 12.01 -10.88
CA TYR A 92 5.17 13.16 -10.41
C TYR A 92 4.58 14.50 -10.88
N ARG A 93 4.20 14.63 -12.16
CA ARG A 93 3.59 15.86 -12.69
C ARG A 93 2.29 16.25 -11.98
N LYS A 94 1.47 15.26 -11.58
CA LYS A 94 0.19 15.51 -10.92
C LYS A 94 0.31 15.74 -9.41
N THR A 95 1.27 15.08 -8.75
CA THR A 95 1.31 15.00 -7.27
C THR A 95 2.57 15.58 -6.63
N GLY A 96 3.61 15.83 -7.43
CA GLY A 96 4.95 16.18 -6.93
C GLY A 96 5.69 15.03 -6.24
N ILE A 97 5.16 13.79 -6.28
CA ILE A 97 5.75 12.63 -5.61
C ILE A 97 6.41 11.69 -6.62
N HIS A 98 7.66 11.31 -6.34
CA HIS A 98 8.36 10.29 -7.12
C HIS A 98 7.87 8.90 -6.73
N TYR A 99 7.39 8.15 -7.72
CA TYR A 99 7.14 6.72 -7.62
C TYR A 99 8.17 5.95 -8.43
N THR A 100 8.83 4.98 -7.81
CA THR A 100 9.77 4.08 -8.47
C THR A 100 9.20 2.67 -8.45
N PRO A 101 8.68 2.16 -9.59
CA PRO A 101 8.19 0.78 -9.65
C PRO A 101 9.36 -0.22 -9.53
N PRO A 102 9.09 -1.45 -9.06
CA PRO A 102 10.07 -2.54 -9.12
C PRO A 102 10.56 -2.78 -10.55
N LYS A 103 11.85 -3.10 -10.71
CA LYS A 103 12.49 -3.29 -12.03
C LYS A 103 11.89 -4.46 -12.83
N SER A 104 11.36 -5.47 -12.16
CA SER A 104 10.84 -6.70 -12.75
C SER A 104 9.84 -7.34 -11.79
N PHE A 105 8.76 -7.89 -12.34
CA PHE A 105 7.83 -8.79 -11.63
C PHE A 105 7.99 -10.25 -12.13
N ILE A 106 9.12 -10.58 -12.77
CA ILE A 106 9.38 -11.90 -13.35
C ILE A 106 9.49 -12.94 -12.22
N PRO A 107 8.72 -14.04 -12.25
CA PRO A 107 8.74 -15.07 -11.21
C PRO A 107 10.13 -15.65 -10.92
N GLU A 108 10.95 -15.84 -11.95
CA GLU A 108 12.31 -16.40 -11.79
C GLU A 108 13.27 -15.43 -11.07
N ASP A 109 13.16 -14.13 -11.34
CA ASP A 109 13.91 -13.12 -10.58
C ASP A 109 13.42 -13.08 -9.13
N LEU A 110 12.10 -13.21 -8.90
CA LEU A 110 11.51 -13.23 -7.56
C LEU A 110 11.95 -14.46 -6.73
N GLU A 111 12.08 -15.64 -7.34
CA GLU A 111 12.58 -16.85 -6.67
C GLU A 111 14.10 -16.79 -6.42
N ARG A 112 14.90 -16.37 -7.41
CA ARG A 112 16.35 -16.17 -7.22
C ARG A 112 16.65 -15.15 -6.11
N MET A 113 15.85 -14.09 -6.03
CA MET A 113 15.99 -13.05 -5.01
C MET A 113 15.48 -13.46 -3.62
N LYS A 114 14.65 -14.50 -3.51
CA LYS A 114 14.27 -15.12 -2.21
C LYS A 114 15.41 -15.98 -1.66
N GLU A 115 16.07 -16.75 -2.52
CA GLU A 115 17.16 -17.66 -2.14
C GLU A 115 18.43 -16.89 -1.72
N GLU A 116 18.74 -15.75 -2.35
CA GLU A 116 19.91 -14.93 -2.02
C GLU A 116 19.76 -14.05 -0.76
N ALA A 117 18.58 -14.02 -0.15
CA ALA A 117 18.22 -13.03 0.87
C ALA A 117 17.90 -13.64 2.23
N GLU A 118 18.91 -14.21 2.89
CA GLU A 118 18.97 -14.20 4.36
C GLU A 118 19.05 -12.73 4.85
N GLY A 119 17.89 -12.07 4.95
CA GLY A 119 17.71 -10.85 5.75
C GLY A 119 17.62 -9.49 5.04
N ARG A 120 17.58 -9.40 3.70
CA ARG A 120 17.35 -8.09 3.02
C ARG A 120 16.13 -8.10 2.11
N LYS A 121 15.13 -7.30 2.49
CA LYS A 121 13.89 -7.03 1.74
C LYS A 121 14.19 -6.51 0.33
N TYR A 122 14.02 -7.35 -0.68
CA TYR A 122 14.18 -7.02 -2.10
C TYR A 122 13.01 -6.24 -2.72
N VAL A 123 11.98 -5.91 -1.93
CA VAL A 123 10.87 -5.08 -2.39
C VAL A 123 11.23 -3.61 -2.18
N ILE A 124 11.18 -2.81 -3.25
CA ILE A 124 11.39 -1.36 -3.18
C ILE A 124 10.47 -0.81 -2.08
N PRO A 125 11.00 -0.10 -1.07
CA PRO A 125 10.18 0.46 -0.02
C PRO A 125 9.13 1.40 -0.61
N LEU A 126 7.87 1.16 -0.26
CA LEU A 126 6.76 2.04 -0.61
C LEU A 126 6.27 2.74 0.65
N SER A 127 6.23 4.08 0.62
CA SER A 127 5.61 4.86 1.69
C SER A 127 4.10 4.98 1.47
N ILE A 128 3.32 5.17 2.54
CA ILE A 128 1.87 5.41 2.46
C ILE A 128 1.60 6.67 1.61
N LYS A 129 2.41 7.73 1.74
CA LYS A 129 2.30 8.94 0.91
C LYS A 129 2.41 8.63 -0.58
N THR A 130 3.42 7.86 -0.96
CA THR A 130 3.65 7.49 -2.35
C THR A 130 2.51 6.62 -2.86
N LEU A 131 2.04 5.67 -2.05
CA LEU A 131 0.87 4.84 -2.38
C LEU A 131 -0.36 5.71 -2.66
N LEU A 132 -0.70 6.63 -1.75
CA LEU A 132 -1.84 7.54 -1.91
C LEU A 132 -1.73 8.41 -3.17
N ALA A 133 -0.53 8.95 -3.43
CA ALA A 133 -0.27 9.77 -4.61
C ALA A 133 -0.43 8.98 -5.92
N VAL A 134 0.03 7.73 -5.98
CA VAL A 134 -0.19 6.89 -7.16
C VAL A 134 -1.68 6.59 -7.29
N CYS A 135 -2.34 6.15 -6.22
CA CYS A 135 -3.77 5.81 -6.19
C CYS A 135 -4.66 6.96 -6.69
N GLU A 136 -4.35 8.21 -6.32
CA GLU A 136 -5.04 9.40 -6.83
C GLU A 136 -5.00 9.51 -8.35
N VAL A 137 -3.87 9.14 -8.97
CA VAL A 137 -3.68 9.26 -10.43
C VAL A 137 -4.29 8.10 -11.21
N ILE A 138 -4.36 6.90 -10.61
CA ILE A 138 -4.90 5.68 -11.24
C ILE A 138 -6.34 5.37 -10.83
N HIS A 139 -7.06 6.33 -10.25
CA HIS A 139 -8.44 6.14 -9.78
C HIS A 139 -8.62 4.96 -8.79
N CYS A 140 -7.61 4.70 -7.96
CA CYS A 140 -7.66 3.64 -6.96
C CYS A 140 -8.07 4.20 -5.60
N ASP A 141 -8.94 3.48 -4.92
CA ASP A 141 -9.36 3.77 -3.55
C ASP A 141 -8.82 2.70 -2.58
N LEU A 142 -8.62 3.06 -1.30
CA LEU A 142 -8.13 2.12 -0.29
C LEU A 142 -9.14 1.95 0.84
N THR A 143 -9.62 0.72 1.05
CA THR A 143 -10.54 0.39 2.15
C THR A 143 -9.97 -0.70 3.04
N PHE A 144 -10.58 -0.84 4.22
CA PHE A 144 -10.20 -1.82 5.22
C PHE A 144 -11.45 -2.59 5.64
N ASP A 145 -11.53 -3.84 5.22
CA ASP A 145 -12.71 -4.66 5.48
C ASP A 145 -12.43 -5.61 6.65
N PRO A 146 -13.39 -5.90 7.52
CA PRO A 146 -13.26 -6.99 8.48
C PRO A 146 -12.97 -8.32 7.77
N LYS A 147 -12.04 -9.13 8.31
CA LYS A 147 -11.73 -10.45 7.77
C LYS A 147 -12.85 -11.45 7.94
#